data_AF-A0A9R1W231-F1
#
_entry.id   AF-A0A9R1W231-F1
#
_cell.length_a   1.000
_cell.length_b   1.000
_cell.length_c   1.000
_cell.angle_alpha   90.00
_cell.angle_beta   90.00
_cell.angle_gamma   90.00
#
_symmetry.space_group_name_H-M   'P 1'
#
loop_
_entity.id
_entity.type
_entity.pdbx_description
1 polymer ?
#
loop_
_entity_poly.entity_id
_entity_poly.type
_entity_poly.pdbx_seq_one_letter_code
_entity_poly.pdbx_strand_id
1 'polypeptide(L)'
;MVFYLLNILQVLKQSFLRHGFTFESDTDTEVIPKLAKFVFDKANEEGEQTVTFSEVVLEVMRLLKGSYALIFKSRHYPNELVACKRGSPLLLGVKEFVEQQNKGTSYNDLKFISTNGHPKELFLSSDPHALVEHMKKVLVIEDSEVVHIKDGGVTILKFEQGKGKDVENISRPASVQRSLSILEMEVEQINKGKYEHYMQKEIHEQPKYLTATMRGRLILSGSSKWKSVLLGGLKDHLKTIRRGRRIVFIGCGTSYNATFAARPILEELSDDTIIFVSQSAETTDTLNALDYALGNGALCVGITNTVGSAIARNTHCGVHMNVGSEIGVTSTKAYTSQIVVMAMVALAIGADTISSKPRREAIKKALYICQV
;
A
#
# COMPACT_ATOMS: atom_id res chain seq x y z
N MET A 1 11.11 9.20 -1.53
CA MET A 1 11.62 8.02 -0.80
C MET A 1 12.96 7.51 -1.31
N VAL A 2 13.26 7.66 -2.61
CA VAL A 2 14.55 7.30 -3.21
C VAL A 2 15.71 7.99 -2.47
N PHE A 3 15.60 9.29 -2.17
CA PHE A 3 16.66 10.09 -1.51
C PHE A 3 17.25 9.57 -0.18
N TYR A 4 16.49 8.89 0.68
CA TYR A 4 17.04 8.42 1.96
C TYR A 4 17.80 7.10 1.87
N LEU A 5 17.40 6.21 0.94
CA LEU A 5 18.15 4.99 0.62
C LEU A 5 19.49 5.37 -0.04
N LEU A 6 19.47 6.38 -0.93
CA LEU A 6 20.64 6.87 -1.67
C LEU A 6 21.80 7.30 -0.75
N ASN A 7 21.55 8.08 0.29
CA ASN A 7 22.63 8.68 1.09
C ASN A 7 23.51 7.65 1.83
N ILE A 8 22.93 6.55 2.32
CA ILE A 8 23.71 5.51 3.01
C ILE A 8 24.38 4.56 2.04
N LEU A 9 23.72 4.22 0.95
CA LEU A 9 24.32 3.38 -0.08
C LEU A 9 25.54 4.05 -0.71
N GLN A 10 25.55 5.38 -0.85
CA GLN A 10 26.74 6.12 -1.28
C GLN A 10 27.91 6.01 -0.29
N VAL A 11 27.65 6.14 1.02
CA VAL A 11 28.68 5.96 2.05
C VAL A 11 29.24 4.53 2.03
N LEU A 12 28.35 3.53 1.92
CA LEU A 12 28.74 2.13 1.79
C LEU A 12 29.54 1.87 0.50
N LYS A 13 29.14 2.46 -0.63
CA LYS A 13 29.88 2.37 -1.91
C LYS A 13 31.31 2.88 -1.75
N GLN A 14 31.49 4.05 -1.13
CA GLN A 14 32.82 4.60 -0.86
C GLN A 14 33.65 3.69 0.06
N SER A 15 33.04 3.12 1.09
CA SER A 15 33.70 2.15 1.96
C SER A 15 34.13 0.90 1.20
N PHE A 16 33.25 0.33 0.37
CA PHE A 16 33.56 -0.86 -0.40
C PHE A 16 34.62 -0.63 -1.48
N LEU A 17 34.64 0.53 -2.12
CA LEU A 17 35.72 0.92 -3.02
C LEU A 17 37.09 0.91 -2.31
N ARG A 18 37.14 1.35 -1.05
CA ARG A 18 38.37 1.28 -0.23
C ARG A 18 38.75 -0.15 0.17
N HIS A 19 37.78 -1.05 0.26
CA HIS A 19 38.00 -2.48 0.52
C HIS A 19 38.23 -3.29 -0.77
N GLY A 20 38.45 -2.64 -1.92
CA GLY A 20 38.81 -3.30 -3.18
C GLY A 20 37.63 -3.85 -3.99
N PHE A 21 36.38 -3.56 -3.62
CA PHE A 21 35.24 -3.89 -4.46
C PHE A 21 35.19 -2.99 -5.70
N THR A 22 34.89 -3.59 -6.85
CA THR A 22 34.60 -2.87 -8.09
C THR A 22 33.09 -2.74 -8.28
N PHE A 23 32.68 -1.63 -8.90
CA PHE A 23 31.30 -1.34 -9.29
C PHE A 23 31.22 -1.18 -10.79
N GLU A 24 30.18 -1.77 -11.39
CA GLU A 24 29.95 -1.81 -12.84
C GLU A 24 28.80 -0.88 -13.26
N SER A 25 28.07 -0.31 -12.29
CA SER A 25 26.96 0.59 -12.52
C SER A 25 27.01 1.84 -11.62
N ASP A 26 26.28 2.86 -12.07
CA ASP A 26 25.99 4.05 -11.28
C ASP A 26 24.76 3.88 -10.38
N THR A 27 24.15 2.70 -10.38
CA THR A 27 22.97 2.44 -9.54
C THR A 27 23.37 2.20 -8.09
N ASP A 28 22.59 2.77 -7.17
CA ASP A 28 22.78 2.51 -5.74
C ASP A 28 22.41 1.06 -5.38
N THR A 29 21.52 0.45 -6.17
CA THR A 29 21.10 -0.95 -6.01
C THR A 29 22.29 -1.91 -6.04
N GLU A 30 23.35 -1.63 -6.82
CA GLU A 30 24.54 -2.50 -6.90
C GLU A 30 25.29 -2.60 -5.56
N VAL A 31 25.15 -1.63 -4.66
CA VAL A 31 25.75 -1.68 -3.32
C VAL A 31 25.16 -2.83 -2.49
N ILE A 32 23.90 -3.19 -2.72
CA ILE A 32 23.19 -4.23 -1.96
C ILE A 32 23.78 -5.64 -2.19
N PRO A 33 23.97 -6.15 -3.41
CA PRO A 33 24.60 -7.46 -3.62
C PRO A 33 26.07 -7.47 -3.17
N LYS A 34 26.80 -6.35 -3.27
CA LYS A 34 28.19 -6.24 -2.78
C LYS A 34 28.22 -6.31 -1.25
N LEU A 35 27.28 -5.65 -0.58
CA LEU A 35 27.08 -5.76 0.87
C LEU A 35 26.72 -7.18 1.30
N ALA A 36 25.79 -7.84 0.59
CA ALA A 36 25.41 -9.22 0.89
C ALA A 36 26.61 -10.17 0.75
N LYS A 37 27.45 -9.98 -0.28
CA LYS A 37 28.71 -10.72 -0.43
C LYS A 37 29.68 -10.44 0.72
N PHE A 38 29.89 -9.18 1.09
CA PHE A 38 30.77 -8.82 2.21
C PHE A 38 30.33 -9.47 3.52
N VAL A 39 29.02 -9.45 3.83
CA VAL A 39 28.45 -10.12 5.01
C VAL A 39 28.68 -11.63 4.96
N PHE A 40 28.44 -12.26 3.81
CA PHE A 40 28.67 -13.69 3.62
C PHE A 40 30.14 -14.08 3.80
N ASP A 41 31.07 -13.35 3.17
CA ASP A 41 32.50 -13.64 3.25
C ASP A 41 32.99 -13.50 4.70
N LYS A 42 32.63 -12.40 5.39
CA LYS A 42 32.98 -12.17 6.79
C LYS A 42 32.45 -13.25 7.73
N ALA A 43 31.19 -13.66 7.56
CA ALA A 43 30.59 -14.69 8.40
C ALA A 43 31.29 -16.07 8.24
N ASN A 44 31.82 -16.36 7.05
CA ASN A 44 32.56 -17.60 6.79
C ASN A 44 34.04 -17.52 7.25
N GLU A 45 34.60 -16.33 7.44
CA GLU A 45 35.95 -16.14 8.01
C GLU A 45 35.95 -16.27 9.54
N GLU A 46 34.86 -15.86 10.21
CA GLU A 46 34.76 -15.79 11.67
C GLU A 46 34.22 -17.06 12.36
N GLY A 47 33.69 -18.06 11.63
CA GLY A 47 33.00 -19.22 12.21
C GLY A 47 33.25 -20.57 11.55
N GLU A 48 33.09 -21.66 12.32
CA GLU A 48 33.14 -23.05 11.82
C GLU A 48 31.85 -23.51 11.12
N GLN A 49 30.73 -22.79 11.33
CA GLN A 49 29.41 -23.17 10.82
C GLN A 49 28.95 -22.25 9.68
N THR A 50 28.38 -22.86 8.64
CA THR A 50 27.87 -22.15 7.47
C THR A 50 26.71 -21.23 7.84
N VAL A 51 26.87 -19.93 7.58
CA VAL A 51 25.81 -18.93 7.77
C VAL A 51 24.63 -19.24 6.85
N THR A 52 23.40 -19.11 7.36
CA THR A 52 22.19 -19.34 6.55
C THR A 52 21.87 -18.15 5.65
N PHE A 53 21.13 -18.37 4.57
CA PHE A 53 20.82 -17.29 3.63
C PHE A 53 19.97 -16.17 4.26
N SER A 54 19.02 -16.55 5.13
CA SER A 54 18.20 -15.60 5.87
C SER A 54 19.04 -14.74 6.80
N GLU A 55 20.02 -15.30 7.52
CA GLU A 55 20.97 -14.54 8.37
C GLU A 55 21.77 -13.50 7.58
N VAL A 56 22.29 -13.86 6.39
CA VAL A 56 22.99 -12.90 5.53
C VAL A 56 22.07 -11.74 5.15
N VAL A 57 20.86 -12.03 4.69
CA VAL A 57 19.90 -10.99 4.28
C VAL A 57 19.45 -10.13 5.47
N LEU A 58 19.35 -10.70 6.67
CA LEU A 58 19.02 -9.95 7.88
C LEU A 58 20.08 -8.94 8.24
N GLU A 59 21.35 -9.34 8.18
CA GLU A 59 22.45 -8.42 8.46
C GLU A 59 22.54 -7.32 7.38
N VAL A 60 22.26 -7.65 6.12
CA VAL A 60 22.08 -6.65 5.05
C VAL A 60 20.96 -5.67 5.43
N MET A 61 19.77 -6.16 5.81
CA MET A 61 18.63 -5.30 6.19
C MET A 61 18.94 -4.40 7.39
N ARG A 62 19.77 -4.85 8.34
CA ARG A 62 20.20 -4.06 9.50
C ARG A 62 21.01 -2.84 9.09
N LEU A 63 21.86 -3.00 8.07
CA LEU A 63 22.74 -1.95 7.56
C LEU A 63 22.03 -1.03 6.55
N LEU A 64 20.97 -1.52 5.89
CA LEU A 64 20.14 -0.72 5.02
C LEU A 64 19.21 0.21 5.82
N LYS A 65 19.11 1.46 5.37
CA LYS A 65 18.10 2.42 5.84
C LYS A 65 17.32 2.96 4.65
N GLY A 66 16.09 3.40 4.90
CA GLY A 66 15.19 3.87 3.87
C GLY A 66 14.13 2.83 3.53
N SER A 67 13.54 2.95 2.35
CA SER A 67 12.47 2.09 1.88
C SER A 67 12.94 1.24 0.71
N TYR A 68 12.60 -0.05 0.75
CA TYR A 68 12.98 -1.03 -0.24
C TYR A 68 12.03 -2.23 -0.22
N ALA A 69 11.94 -2.92 -1.34
CA ALA A 69 11.42 -4.28 -1.45
C ALA A 69 12.45 -5.07 -2.25
N LEU A 70 13.01 -6.12 -1.66
CA LEU A 70 14.18 -6.82 -2.18
C LEU A 70 13.90 -8.32 -2.26
N ILE A 71 14.45 -8.93 -3.30
CA ILE A 71 14.45 -10.37 -3.52
C ILE A 71 15.90 -10.80 -3.76
N PHE A 72 16.40 -11.70 -2.93
CA PHE A 72 17.76 -12.20 -2.97
C PHE A 72 17.78 -13.64 -3.50
N LYS A 73 18.75 -13.89 -4.39
CA LYS A 73 19.09 -15.21 -4.91
C LYS A 73 20.61 -15.34 -4.94
N SER A 74 21.14 -16.52 -4.62
CA SER A 74 22.58 -16.75 -4.56
C SER A 74 22.94 -18.12 -5.12
N ARG A 75 24.14 -18.24 -5.70
CA ARG A 75 24.71 -19.54 -6.12
C ARG A 75 25.19 -20.37 -4.92
N HIS A 76 25.47 -19.72 -3.79
CA HIS A 76 25.86 -20.40 -2.54
C HIS A 76 24.67 -21.07 -1.85
N TYR A 77 23.45 -20.63 -2.16
CA TYR A 77 22.20 -21.16 -1.60
C TYR A 77 21.26 -21.59 -2.74
N PRO A 78 21.58 -22.69 -3.46
CA PRO A 78 20.72 -23.19 -4.53
C PRO A 78 19.33 -23.57 -3.99
N ASN A 79 18.29 -23.40 -4.80
CA ASN A 79 16.88 -23.63 -4.43
C ASN A 79 16.35 -22.77 -3.28
N GLU A 80 17.08 -21.71 -2.91
CA GLU A 80 16.63 -20.73 -1.92
C GLU A 80 16.38 -19.35 -2.54
N LEU A 81 15.39 -18.66 -1.98
CA LEU A 81 15.08 -17.27 -2.29
C LEU A 81 14.64 -16.58 -1.01
N VAL A 82 15.19 -15.40 -0.74
CA VAL A 82 14.84 -14.61 0.45
C VAL A 82 14.29 -13.28 0.00
N ALA A 83 13.09 -12.94 0.46
CA ALA A 83 12.42 -11.69 0.12
C ALA A 83 12.12 -10.88 1.38
N CYS A 84 12.32 -9.57 1.32
CA CYS A 84 12.08 -8.69 2.45
C CYS A 84 11.64 -7.30 1.99
N LYS A 85 11.01 -6.56 2.88
CA LYS A 85 10.59 -5.17 2.60
C LYS A 85 10.72 -4.27 3.81
N ARG A 86 10.79 -2.98 3.52
CA ARG A 86 10.63 -1.88 4.47
C ARG A 86 10.03 -0.70 3.72
N GLY A 87 8.84 -0.22 4.10
CA GLY A 87 8.19 0.95 3.50
C GLY A 87 7.70 0.79 2.04
N SER A 88 8.15 -0.22 1.29
CA SER A 88 7.70 -0.51 -0.07
C SER A 88 6.76 -1.72 -0.08
N PRO A 89 5.74 -1.79 -0.97
CA PRO A 89 4.86 -2.95 -1.09
C PRO A 89 5.60 -4.20 -1.60
N LEU A 90 5.23 -5.37 -1.07
CA LEU A 90 5.67 -6.67 -1.55
C LEU A 90 4.63 -7.73 -1.19
N LEU A 91 4.28 -8.56 -2.17
CA LEU A 91 3.22 -9.56 -2.09
C LEU A 91 3.79 -10.92 -2.48
N LEU A 92 3.34 -11.97 -1.80
CA LEU A 92 3.59 -13.37 -2.17
C LEU A 92 2.30 -14.03 -2.65
N GLY A 93 2.26 -14.42 -3.90
CA GLY A 93 1.26 -15.32 -4.47
C GLY A 93 1.70 -16.78 -4.38
N VAL A 94 0.82 -17.66 -3.91
CA VAL A 94 0.97 -19.12 -3.92
C VAL A 94 -0.09 -19.80 -4.79
N LYS A 95 0.32 -20.42 -5.90
CA LYS A 95 -0.55 -21.21 -6.76
C LYS A 95 -0.19 -22.69 -6.61
N GLU A 96 -1.13 -23.46 -6.07
CA GLU A 96 -1.00 -24.91 -5.94
C GLU A 96 -1.61 -25.61 -7.15
N PHE A 97 -0.88 -26.56 -7.74
CA PHE A 97 -1.44 -27.45 -8.75
C PHE A 97 -2.22 -28.56 -8.05
N VAL A 98 -3.47 -28.27 -7.68
CA VAL A 98 -4.40 -29.30 -7.19
C VAL A 98 -5.03 -29.96 -8.42
N GLU A 99 -4.83 -31.26 -8.61
CA GLU A 99 -5.76 -32.05 -9.42
C GLU A 99 -7.13 -31.93 -8.77
N GLN A 100 -8.10 -31.37 -9.50
CA GLN A 100 -9.41 -31.02 -8.97
C GLN A 100 -10.06 -32.17 -8.20
N GLN A 101 -10.09 -32.07 -6.87
CA GLN A 101 -11.14 -32.67 -6.07
C GLN A 101 -11.77 -31.61 -5.17
N ASN A 102 -13.01 -31.27 -5.52
CA ASN A 102 -13.91 -30.43 -4.75
C ASN A 102 -14.12 -30.98 -3.33
N LYS A 103 -13.36 -30.50 -2.35
CA LYS A 103 -13.84 -30.40 -0.96
C LYS A 103 -13.27 -29.13 -0.33
N GLY A 104 -14.16 -28.25 0.11
CA GLY A 104 -13.80 -27.06 0.88
C GLY A 104 -13.09 -27.47 2.17
N THR A 105 -11.90 -26.93 2.39
CA THR A 105 -11.15 -27.11 3.63
C THR A 105 -10.88 -25.76 4.27
N SER A 106 -11.35 -25.63 5.51
CA SER A 106 -10.94 -24.59 6.45
C SER A 106 -9.47 -24.85 6.81
N TYR A 107 -8.60 -23.88 6.54
CA TYR A 107 -7.15 -24.03 6.70
C TYR A 107 -6.72 -23.58 8.10
N ASN A 108 -6.70 -24.53 9.04
CA ASN A 108 -6.00 -24.43 10.32
C ASN A 108 -4.90 -25.49 10.31
N ASP A 109 -3.71 -25.13 9.83
CA ASP A 109 -2.52 -25.94 10.12
C ASP A 109 -1.31 -25.03 10.36
N LEU A 110 -0.78 -25.13 11.57
CA LEU A 110 0.39 -24.44 12.11
C LEU A 110 1.72 -24.93 11.49
N LYS A 111 1.66 -25.52 10.29
CA LYS A 111 2.77 -26.01 9.46
C LYS A 111 2.51 -25.68 7.97
N PHE A 112 2.38 -24.40 7.66
CA PHE A 112 2.47 -23.91 6.28
C PHE A 112 3.97 -23.80 5.93
N ILE A 113 4.63 -24.47 4.98
CA ILE A 113 4.31 -25.45 3.93
C ILE A 113 5.48 -26.46 3.92
N SER A 114 5.25 -27.74 4.20
CA SER A 114 6.22 -28.81 3.92
C SER A 114 5.47 -30.06 3.48
N THR A 115 5.93 -30.67 2.37
CA THR A 115 5.72 -32.08 1.99
C THR A 115 4.33 -32.59 1.57
N ASN A 116 3.42 -31.77 1.02
CA ASN A 116 2.25 -32.35 0.31
C ASN A 116 2.59 -32.91 -1.08
N GLY A 117 3.86 -32.86 -1.52
CA GLY A 117 4.32 -33.46 -2.78
C GLY A 117 3.81 -32.80 -4.06
N HIS A 118 2.80 -31.92 -3.98
CA HIS A 118 2.28 -31.22 -5.15
C HIS A 118 3.19 -30.07 -5.57
N PRO A 119 3.45 -29.91 -6.88
CA PRO A 119 4.19 -28.76 -7.38
C PRO A 119 3.42 -27.46 -7.05
N LYS A 120 4.16 -26.40 -6.74
CA LYS A 120 3.62 -25.08 -6.43
C LYS A 120 4.38 -24.02 -7.23
N GLU A 121 3.66 -23.04 -7.74
CA GLU A 121 4.24 -21.82 -8.29
C GLU A 121 4.16 -20.71 -7.23
N LEU A 122 5.28 -20.04 -6.98
CA LEU A 122 5.39 -18.93 -6.04
C LEU A 122 5.71 -17.66 -6.82
N PHE A 123 4.90 -16.63 -6.65
CA PHE A 123 5.03 -15.35 -7.32
C PHE A 123 5.32 -14.27 -6.31
N LEU A 124 6.39 -13.50 -6.49
CA LEU A 124 6.65 -12.31 -5.70
C LEU A 124 6.46 -11.07 -6.58
N SER A 125 5.71 -10.10 -6.08
CA SER A 125 5.45 -8.87 -6.81
C SER A 125 5.34 -7.67 -5.87
N SER A 126 5.86 -6.53 -6.29
CA SER A 126 5.60 -5.24 -5.64
C SER A 126 4.22 -4.67 -5.99
N ASP A 127 3.56 -5.21 -7.01
CA ASP A 127 2.27 -4.74 -7.49
C ASP A 127 1.26 -5.90 -7.66
N PRO A 128 0.05 -5.82 -7.05
CA PRO A 128 -0.99 -6.84 -7.22
C PRO A 128 -1.45 -7.04 -8.68
N HIS A 129 -1.30 -6.05 -9.56
CA HIS A 129 -1.70 -6.15 -10.97
C HIS A 129 -0.93 -7.24 -11.73
N ALA A 130 0.33 -7.51 -11.34
CA ALA A 130 1.13 -8.58 -11.93
C ALA A 130 0.70 -9.98 -11.44
N LEU A 131 -0.08 -10.06 -10.35
CA LEU A 131 -0.50 -11.32 -9.76
C LEU A 131 -1.92 -11.71 -10.18
N VAL A 132 -2.81 -10.73 -10.38
CA VAL A 132 -4.25 -10.99 -10.59
C VAL A 132 -4.56 -11.88 -11.79
N GLU A 133 -3.74 -11.86 -12.84
CA GLU A 133 -3.88 -12.75 -14.01
C GLU A 133 -3.63 -14.22 -13.68
N HIS A 134 -2.76 -14.48 -12.71
CA HIS A 134 -2.40 -15.83 -12.30
C HIS A 134 -3.21 -16.29 -11.10
N MET A 135 -3.56 -15.37 -10.20
CA MET A 135 -4.19 -15.69 -8.94
C MET A 135 -4.76 -14.49 -8.17
N LYS A 136 -5.80 -14.75 -7.36
CA LYS A 136 -6.41 -13.73 -6.48
C LYS A 136 -5.97 -13.85 -5.01
N LYS A 137 -5.43 -14.99 -4.56
CA LYS A 137 -5.05 -15.18 -3.15
C LYS A 137 -3.59 -14.80 -2.92
N VAL A 138 -3.33 -13.74 -2.18
CA VAL A 138 -1.97 -13.26 -1.93
C VAL A 138 -1.70 -13.06 -0.45
N LEU A 139 -0.45 -13.15 -0.05
CA LEU A 139 0.04 -12.79 1.27
C LEU A 139 0.72 -11.42 1.17
N VAL A 140 0.25 -10.45 1.96
CA VAL A 140 0.86 -9.13 2.05
C VAL A 140 2.01 -9.18 3.04
N ILE A 141 3.25 -9.05 2.57
CA ILE A 141 4.42 -9.06 3.45
C ILE A 141 4.42 -7.73 4.24
N GLU A 142 4.73 -7.78 5.53
CA GLU A 142 4.82 -6.59 6.40
C GLU A 142 6.26 -6.09 6.54
N ASP A 143 6.42 -4.88 7.07
CA ASP A 143 7.75 -4.34 7.38
C ASP A 143 8.45 -5.21 8.44
N SER A 144 9.75 -5.39 8.27
CA SER A 144 10.60 -6.24 9.13
C SER A 144 10.28 -7.73 9.09
N GLU A 145 9.45 -8.18 8.14
CA GLU A 145 9.32 -9.58 7.81
C GLU A 145 10.29 -10.00 6.71
N VAL A 146 10.77 -11.23 6.83
CA VAL A 146 11.59 -11.93 5.85
C VAL A 146 10.88 -13.19 5.44
N VAL A 147 10.59 -13.31 4.16
CA VAL A 147 10.05 -14.51 3.55
C VAL A 147 11.22 -15.32 3.02
N HIS A 148 11.44 -16.50 3.61
CA HIS A 148 12.45 -17.44 3.18
C HIS A 148 11.77 -18.60 2.45
N ILE A 149 12.07 -18.73 1.17
CA ILE A 149 11.64 -19.84 0.33
C ILE A 149 12.82 -20.79 0.20
N LYS A 150 12.63 -22.05 0.59
CA LYS A 150 13.66 -23.10 0.54
C LYS A 150 13.03 -24.41 0.17
N ASP A 151 13.52 -25.03 -0.91
CA ASP A 151 13.07 -26.35 -1.39
C ASP A 151 11.53 -26.42 -1.58
N GLY A 152 10.93 -25.32 -2.06
CA GLY A 152 9.48 -25.19 -2.25
C GLY A 152 8.66 -24.92 -0.98
N GLY A 153 9.29 -24.97 0.20
CA GLY A 153 8.71 -24.50 1.45
C GLY A 153 8.81 -22.97 1.59
N VAL A 154 7.86 -22.36 2.30
CA VAL A 154 7.84 -20.93 2.59
C VAL A 154 7.78 -20.75 4.09
N THR A 155 8.73 -19.98 4.64
CA THR A 155 8.75 -19.59 6.06
C THR A 155 8.76 -18.07 6.16
N ILE A 156 7.94 -17.52 7.06
CA ILE A 156 7.92 -16.08 7.35
C ILE A 156 8.54 -15.88 8.72
N LEU A 157 9.60 -15.10 8.74
CA LEU A 157 10.35 -14.76 9.94
C LEU A 157 10.15 -13.28 10.22
N LYS A 158 9.82 -12.92 11.46
CA LYS A 158 9.75 -11.53 11.90
C LYS A 158 10.84 -11.28 12.93
N PHE A 159 11.50 -10.15 12.75
CA PHE A 159 12.59 -9.75 13.61
C PHE A 159 12.27 -8.41 14.25
N GLU A 160 12.23 -8.39 15.57
CA GLU A 160 12.12 -7.15 16.33
C GLU A 160 13.51 -6.56 16.53
N GLN A 161 13.70 -5.30 16.14
CA GLN A 161 14.86 -4.53 16.60
C GLN A 161 14.68 -4.29 18.09
N GLY A 162 15.57 -4.81 18.92
CA GLY A 162 15.55 -4.57 20.36
C GLY A 162 15.53 -3.07 20.65
N LYS A 163 14.51 -2.61 21.39
CA LYS A 163 14.49 -1.25 21.95
C LYS A 163 15.32 -1.25 23.23
N GLY A 164 16.62 -0.97 23.13
CA GLY A 164 17.53 -0.91 24.29
C GLY A 164 18.98 -0.62 23.95
N LYS A 165 19.80 -0.30 24.97
CA LYS A 165 21.25 -0.03 24.87
C LYS A 165 22.10 -1.27 24.52
N ASP A 166 21.49 -2.45 24.43
CA ASP A 166 22.16 -3.71 24.11
C ASP A 166 22.01 -4.02 22.63
N VAL A 167 22.81 -3.35 21.81
CA VAL A 167 22.81 -3.45 20.33
C VAL A 167 23.44 -4.78 19.83
N GLU A 168 23.92 -5.64 20.74
CA GLU A 168 24.75 -6.80 20.39
C GLU A 168 24.05 -8.17 20.44
N ASN A 169 22.83 -8.28 20.97
CA ASN A 169 22.15 -9.58 21.05
C ASN A 169 20.96 -9.70 20.09
N ILE A 170 21.11 -10.59 19.11
CA ILE A 170 20.08 -11.00 18.16
C ILE A 170 18.95 -11.69 18.95
N SER A 171 17.79 -11.04 19.04
CA SER A 171 16.55 -11.75 19.36
C SER A 171 16.33 -12.82 18.30
N ARG A 172 16.20 -14.10 18.70
CA ARG A 172 15.96 -15.20 17.76
C ARG A 172 14.74 -14.89 16.86
N PRO A 173 14.80 -15.23 15.56
CA PRO A 173 13.65 -15.11 14.66
C PRO A 173 12.41 -15.75 15.28
N ALA A 174 11.30 -15.03 15.33
CA ALA A 174 10.01 -15.64 15.59
C ALA A 174 9.35 -15.97 14.23
N SER A 175 8.88 -17.21 14.08
CA SER A 175 8.00 -17.54 12.95
C SER A 175 6.67 -16.81 13.12
N VAL A 176 6.16 -16.24 12.03
CA VAL A 176 4.89 -15.50 12.03
C VAL A 176 3.87 -16.20 11.17
N GLN A 177 2.66 -16.35 11.72
CA GLN A 177 1.50 -16.82 10.98
C GLN A 177 0.79 -15.63 10.33
N ARG A 178 0.54 -15.71 9.01
CA ARG A 178 -0.17 -14.69 8.24
C ARG A 178 -1.33 -15.31 7.48
N SER A 179 -2.42 -14.57 7.38
CA SER A 179 -3.60 -14.97 6.60
C SER A 179 -3.48 -14.50 5.15
N LEU A 180 -3.97 -15.32 4.23
CA LEU A 180 -4.09 -14.93 2.83
C LEU A 180 -5.18 -13.87 2.67
N SER A 181 -4.87 -12.83 1.90
CA SER A 181 -5.79 -11.80 1.45
C SER A 181 -6.30 -12.16 0.04
N ILE A 182 -7.57 -11.85 -0.24
CA ILE A 182 -8.14 -12.00 -1.58
C ILE A 182 -8.08 -10.64 -2.28
N LEU A 183 -7.46 -10.60 -3.45
CA LEU A 183 -7.48 -9.45 -4.35
C LEU A 183 -8.90 -9.28 -4.90
N GLU A 184 -9.57 -8.19 -4.53
CA GLU A 184 -10.93 -7.83 -4.98
C GLU A 184 -10.97 -7.27 -6.42
N MET A 185 -9.82 -7.16 -7.08
CA MET A 185 -9.71 -6.68 -8.45
C MET A 185 -10.06 -7.77 -9.47
N GLU A 186 -10.66 -7.32 -10.57
CA GLU A 186 -11.01 -8.17 -11.71
C GLU A 186 -10.03 -7.94 -12.87
N VAL A 187 -9.72 -9.01 -13.60
CA VAL A 187 -8.72 -9.00 -14.69
C VAL A 187 -9.13 -8.05 -15.82
N GLU A 188 -10.43 -7.84 -16.04
CA GLU A 188 -10.93 -6.90 -17.03
C GLU A 188 -10.62 -5.44 -16.68
N GLN A 189 -10.42 -5.11 -15.39
CA GLN A 189 -10.05 -3.77 -14.96
C GLN A 189 -8.64 -3.39 -15.42
N ILE A 190 -7.76 -4.38 -15.54
CA ILE A 190 -6.34 -4.19 -15.89
C ILE A 190 -6.06 -4.38 -17.38
N ASN A 191 -7.05 -4.86 -18.13
CA ASN A 191 -6.98 -5.04 -19.58
C ASN A 191 -7.51 -3.81 -20.34
N LYS A 192 -6.96 -3.52 -21.53
CA LYS A 192 -7.45 -2.41 -22.37
C LYS A 192 -8.85 -2.66 -22.95
N GLY A 193 -9.23 -3.93 -23.13
CA GLY A 193 -10.49 -4.31 -23.76
C GLY A 193 -10.57 -3.77 -25.20
N LYS A 194 -11.63 -3.04 -25.51
CA LYS A 194 -11.88 -2.47 -26.85
C LYS A 194 -11.13 -1.16 -27.16
N TYR A 195 -10.35 -0.64 -26.22
CA TYR A 195 -9.66 0.65 -26.36
C TYR A 195 -8.19 0.47 -26.71
N GLU A 196 -7.61 1.45 -27.38
CA GLU A 196 -6.19 1.42 -27.79
C GLU A 196 -5.24 1.77 -26.63
N HIS A 197 -5.69 2.69 -25.77
CA HIS A 197 -4.94 3.18 -24.62
C HIS A 197 -5.74 3.03 -23.31
N TYR A 198 -5.03 2.77 -22.21
CA TYR A 198 -5.63 2.74 -20.87
C TYR A 198 -6.31 4.06 -20.52
N MET A 199 -5.65 5.18 -20.80
CA MET A 199 -6.21 6.51 -20.56
C MET A 199 -7.56 6.71 -21.27
N GLN A 200 -7.69 6.24 -22.52
CA GLN A 200 -8.94 6.31 -23.27
C GLN A 200 -10.03 5.47 -22.59
N LYS A 201 -9.71 4.20 -22.26
CA LYS A 201 -10.62 3.33 -21.49
C LYS A 201 -11.10 4.03 -20.22
N GLU A 202 -10.18 4.54 -19.42
CA GLU A 202 -10.45 5.14 -18.12
C GLU A 202 -11.29 6.41 -18.23
N ILE A 203 -11.05 7.25 -19.24
CA ILE A 203 -11.89 8.42 -19.53
C ILE A 203 -13.33 7.99 -19.83
N HIS A 204 -13.52 6.98 -20.68
CA HIS A 204 -14.85 6.49 -21.04
C HIS A 204 -15.53 5.70 -19.92
N GLU A 205 -14.78 5.15 -18.97
CA GLU A 205 -15.33 4.44 -17.81
C GLU A 205 -15.74 5.38 -16.66
N GLN A 206 -15.46 6.68 -16.74
CA GLN A 206 -15.80 7.64 -15.68
C GLN A 206 -17.28 7.58 -15.23
N PRO A 207 -18.29 7.54 -16.12
CA PRO A 207 -19.69 7.46 -15.66
C PRO A 207 -19.96 6.24 -14.77
N LYS A 208 -19.41 5.09 -15.15
CA LYS A 208 -19.52 3.84 -14.37
C LYS A 208 -18.89 4.00 -12.99
N TYR A 209 -17.68 4.55 -12.92
CA TYR A 209 -16.94 4.66 -11.65
C TYR A 209 -17.40 5.81 -10.76
N LEU A 210 -17.98 6.87 -11.30
CA LEU A 210 -18.67 7.90 -10.51
C LEU A 210 -19.89 7.28 -9.79
N THR A 211 -20.69 6.49 -10.51
CA THR A 211 -21.81 5.75 -9.90
C THR A 211 -21.33 4.73 -8.87
N ALA A 212 -20.23 4.01 -9.13
CA ALA A 212 -19.62 3.10 -8.16
C ALA A 212 -19.10 3.82 -6.91
N THR A 213 -18.50 5.01 -7.08
CA THR A 213 -18.00 5.87 -6.00
C THR A 213 -19.11 6.33 -5.06
N MET A 214 -20.31 6.57 -5.61
CA MET A 214 -21.49 7.03 -4.85
C MET A 214 -22.34 5.88 -4.29
N ARG A 215 -22.15 4.65 -4.79
CA ARG A 215 -22.96 3.47 -4.44
C ARG A 215 -22.94 3.21 -2.93
N GLY A 216 -24.13 3.06 -2.34
CA GLY A 216 -24.29 2.79 -0.91
C GLY A 216 -23.96 3.97 0.02
N ARG A 217 -23.54 5.12 -0.51
CA ARG A 217 -23.18 6.32 0.28
C ARG A 217 -24.24 7.40 0.22
N LEU A 218 -25.08 7.39 -0.81
CA LEU A 218 -26.19 8.30 -0.97
C LEU A 218 -27.47 7.63 -0.44
N ILE A 219 -28.03 8.15 0.65
CA ILE A 219 -29.28 7.65 1.22
C ILE A 219 -30.45 8.41 0.58
N LEU A 220 -31.24 7.69 -0.19
CA LEU A 220 -32.49 8.17 -0.76
C LEU A 220 -33.65 7.89 0.20
N SER A 221 -34.65 8.79 0.22
CA SER A 221 -35.90 8.64 0.95
C SER A 221 -37.06 8.68 -0.05
N GLY A 222 -37.77 7.55 -0.18
CA GLY A 222 -38.91 7.42 -1.10
C GLY A 222 -38.51 7.48 -2.59
N SER A 223 -39.46 7.84 -3.44
CA SER A 223 -39.36 7.93 -4.91
C SER A 223 -38.55 9.15 -5.38
N SER A 224 -37.26 9.21 -5.01
CA SER A 224 -36.24 10.14 -5.55
C SER A 224 -35.95 11.42 -4.76
N LYS A 225 -36.21 11.48 -3.44
CA LYS A 225 -35.73 12.60 -2.60
C LYS A 225 -34.52 12.19 -1.77
N TRP A 226 -33.39 12.86 -1.99
CA TRP A 226 -32.13 12.58 -1.32
C TRP A 226 -32.14 13.06 0.15
N LYS A 227 -31.89 12.16 1.10
CA LYS A 227 -31.97 12.45 2.54
C LYS A 227 -30.62 12.84 3.15
N SER A 228 -29.59 12.02 2.93
CA SER A 228 -28.29 12.20 3.58
C SER A 228 -27.15 11.46 2.86
N VAL A 229 -25.91 11.87 3.12
CA VAL A 229 -24.72 11.05 2.85
C VAL A 229 -24.38 10.21 4.07
N LEU A 230 -24.03 8.95 3.84
CA LEU A 230 -23.41 8.07 4.81
C LEU A 230 -22.05 7.60 4.29
N LEU A 231 -20.98 8.06 4.91
CA LEU A 231 -19.61 7.58 4.66
C LEU A 231 -19.22 6.66 5.81
N GLY A 232 -19.38 5.36 5.61
CA GLY A 232 -19.16 4.35 6.67
C GLY A 232 -17.80 4.49 7.36
N GLY A 233 -16.74 4.69 6.57
CA GLY A 233 -15.38 4.86 7.10
C GLY A 233 -15.12 6.17 7.85
N LEU A 234 -16.06 7.13 7.86
CA LEU A 234 -15.98 8.35 8.67
C LEU A 234 -16.98 8.36 9.84
N LYS A 235 -17.89 7.38 9.93
CA LYS A 235 -19.04 7.39 10.84
C LYS A 235 -18.66 7.69 12.29
N ASP A 236 -17.63 7.01 12.79
CA ASP A 236 -17.21 7.11 14.19
C ASP A 236 -16.41 8.38 14.49
N HIS A 237 -15.86 9.01 13.45
CA HIS A 237 -15.02 10.21 13.56
C HIS A 237 -15.75 11.49 13.15
N LEU A 238 -16.93 11.39 12.53
CA LEU A 238 -17.64 12.53 11.95
C LEU A 238 -17.97 13.62 12.98
N LYS A 239 -18.30 13.24 14.22
CA LYS A 239 -18.52 14.20 15.32
C LYS A 239 -17.24 14.97 15.68
N THR A 240 -16.09 14.32 15.63
CA THR A 240 -14.79 14.97 15.87
C THR A 240 -14.41 15.84 14.71
N ILE A 241 -14.61 15.39 13.47
CA ILE A 241 -14.38 16.20 12.26
C ILE A 241 -15.21 17.49 12.27
N ARG A 242 -16.49 17.41 12.70
CA ARG A 242 -17.39 18.58 12.79
C ARG A 242 -17.06 19.54 13.93
N ARG A 243 -16.47 19.05 15.03
CA ARG A 243 -15.91 19.89 16.09
C ARG A 243 -14.56 20.47 15.69
N GLY A 244 -13.85 19.75 14.84
CA GLY A 244 -12.71 20.22 14.09
C GLY A 244 -13.13 21.48 13.38
N ARG A 245 -12.34 22.52 13.54
CA ARG A 245 -12.71 23.80 13.00
C ARG A 245 -12.01 23.97 11.60
N ARG A 246 -10.80 23.45 11.34
CA ARG A 246 -10.06 23.64 10.05
C ARG A 246 -9.91 22.30 9.34
N ILE A 247 -10.13 22.30 8.04
CA ILE A 247 -9.86 21.16 7.17
C ILE A 247 -8.71 21.53 6.24
N VAL A 248 -7.61 20.79 6.32
CA VAL A 248 -6.46 20.93 5.42
C VAL A 248 -6.45 19.75 4.46
N PHE A 249 -6.35 20.03 3.16
CA PHE A 249 -6.20 18.99 2.15
C PHE A 249 -4.75 18.86 1.73
N ILE A 250 -4.24 17.63 1.71
CA ILE A 250 -2.89 17.31 1.27
C ILE A 250 -2.96 16.27 0.16
N GLY A 251 -2.35 16.58 -0.97
CA GLY A 251 -2.24 15.69 -2.14
C GLY A 251 -1.13 16.19 -3.04
N CYS A 252 -0.72 15.39 -4.02
CA CYS A 252 0.31 15.74 -4.99
C CYS A 252 -0.24 15.68 -6.43
N GLY A 253 0.29 16.53 -7.32
CA GLY A 253 -0.05 16.54 -8.75
C GLY A 253 -1.56 16.66 -9.00
N THR A 254 -2.14 15.75 -9.78
CA THR A 254 -3.59 15.74 -10.06
C THR A 254 -4.44 15.64 -8.80
N SER A 255 -3.96 14.96 -7.75
CA SER A 255 -4.69 14.90 -6.47
C SER A 255 -4.70 16.24 -5.74
N TYR A 256 -3.64 17.05 -5.87
CA TYR A 256 -3.63 18.45 -5.39
C TYR A 256 -4.61 19.32 -6.20
N ASN A 257 -4.67 19.13 -7.52
CA ASN A 257 -5.64 19.87 -8.34
C ASN A 257 -7.08 19.51 -7.95
N ALA A 258 -7.36 18.25 -7.59
CA ALA A 258 -8.67 17.83 -7.11
C ALA A 258 -9.04 18.54 -5.80
N THR A 259 -8.09 18.66 -4.87
CA THR A 259 -8.33 19.33 -3.59
C THR A 259 -8.57 20.82 -3.78
N PHE A 260 -7.84 21.46 -4.71
CA PHE A 260 -8.08 22.84 -5.11
C PHE A 260 -9.47 23.03 -5.74
N ALA A 261 -9.90 22.12 -6.62
CA ALA A 261 -11.22 22.15 -7.24
C ALA A 261 -12.36 21.97 -6.20
N ALA A 262 -12.13 21.18 -5.15
CA ALA A 262 -13.09 20.98 -4.07
C ALA A 262 -13.04 22.07 -2.98
N ARG A 263 -12.01 22.92 -2.94
CA ARG A 263 -11.85 23.96 -1.92
C ARG A 263 -13.08 24.86 -1.72
N PRO A 264 -13.73 25.41 -2.78
CA PRO A 264 -14.92 26.25 -2.61
C PRO A 264 -16.13 25.52 -2.00
N ILE A 265 -16.05 24.20 -1.86
CA ILE A 265 -17.10 23.35 -1.28
C ILE A 265 -16.93 23.25 0.26
N LEU A 266 -15.74 23.57 0.80
CA LEU A 266 -15.29 23.11 2.12
C LEU A 266 -14.84 24.24 3.09
N GLU A 267 -14.94 25.51 2.74
CA GLU A 267 -14.43 26.60 3.60
C GLU A 267 -15.36 26.95 4.81
N GLU A 268 -14.91 26.68 6.06
CA GLU A 268 -14.91 27.58 7.25
C GLU A 268 -14.31 26.95 8.56
N LEU A 269 -13.27 27.64 9.10
CA LEU A 269 -12.74 27.92 10.47
C LEU A 269 -12.42 26.89 11.59
N SER A 270 -11.09 26.59 11.84
CA SER A 270 -10.13 26.37 13.04
C SER A 270 -9.97 25.22 14.16
N ASP A 271 -9.71 23.93 13.90
CA ASP A 271 -9.06 22.83 14.72
C ASP A 271 -8.82 21.67 13.72
N ASP A 272 -7.61 21.11 13.64
CA ASP A 272 -7.11 20.55 12.39
C ASP A 272 -7.53 19.09 12.10
N THR A 273 -8.48 18.93 11.19
CA THR A 273 -8.66 17.70 10.42
C THR A 273 -7.82 17.80 9.15
N ILE A 274 -6.96 16.83 8.89
CA ILE A 274 -6.12 16.78 7.69
C ILE A 274 -6.60 15.64 6.80
N ILE A 275 -7.02 15.96 5.58
CA ILE A 275 -7.52 15.01 4.60
C ILE A 275 -6.45 14.76 3.54
N PHE A 276 -5.92 13.54 3.51
CA PHE A 276 -4.92 13.09 2.56
C PHE A 276 -5.60 12.46 1.35
N VAL A 277 -5.35 13.00 0.16
CA VAL A 277 -5.94 12.54 -1.10
C VAL A 277 -4.85 11.94 -1.97
N SER A 278 -4.95 10.63 -2.25
CA SER A 278 -4.00 9.94 -3.10
C SER A 278 -4.62 8.70 -3.75
N GLN A 279 -4.48 8.57 -5.08
CA GLN A 279 -4.94 7.39 -5.80
C GLN A 279 -4.16 6.14 -5.38
N SER A 280 -2.82 6.18 -5.49
CA SER A 280 -1.96 5.04 -5.15
C SER A 280 -1.82 4.84 -3.64
N ALA A 281 -1.93 5.94 -2.88
CA ALA A 281 -1.77 6.00 -1.44
C ALA A 281 -0.39 5.57 -0.91
N GLU A 282 0.63 5.68 -1.77
CA GLU A 282 2.04 5.42 -1.51
C GLU A 282 2.93 6.64 -1.88
N THR A 283 2.33 7.78 -2.21
CA THR A 283 3.04 9.01 -2.60
C THR A 283 3.88 9.53 -1.44
N THR A 284 5.21 9.60 -1.60
CA THR A 284 6.13 9.88 -0.49
C THR A 284 5.85 11.20 0.23
N ASP A 285 5.69 12.30 -0.51
CA ASP A 285 5.51 13.61 0.15
C ASP A 285 4.20 13.67 0.93
N THR A 286 3.15 13.02 0.42
CA THR A 286 1.88 12.85 1.13
C THR A 286 2.02 11.98 2.37
N LEU A 287 2.82 10.90 2.31
CA LEU A 287 3.11 10.04 3.46
C LEU A 287 3.93 10.76 4.53
N ASN A 288 4.98 11.50 4.14
CA ASN A 288 5.78 12.29 5.07
C ASN A 288 4.92 13.36 5.76
N ALA A 289 4.00 13.99 5.02
CA ALA A 289 3.05 14.93 5.58
C ALA A 289 2.06 14.27 6.55
N LEU A 290 1.68 13.00 6.29
CA LEU A 290 0.86 12.20 7.20
C LEU A 290 1.60 11.91 8.49
N ASP A 291 2.84 11.44 8.43
CA ASP A 291 3.65 11.18 9.62
C ASP A 291 3.87 12.46 10.45
N TYR A 292 4.12 13.59 9.79
CA TYR A 292 4.20 14.89 10.45
C TYR A 292 2.88 15.28 11.13
N ALA A 293 1.75 15.13 10.44
CA ALA A 293 0.43 15.44 10.99
C ALA A 293 0.09 14.58 12.22
N LEU A 294 0.36 13.27 12.14
CA LEU A 294 0.18 12.33 13.25
C LEU A 294 1.08 12.68 14.44
N GLY A 295 2.35 13.00 14.18
CA GLY A 295 3.31 13.41 15.22
C GLY A 295 2.91 14.70 15.95
N ASN A 296 2.07 15.54 15.32
CA ASN A 296 1.52 16.76 15.91
C ASN A 296 0.08 16.59 16.43
N GLY A 297 -0.46 15.36 16.45
CA GLY A 297 -1.77 15.06 17.03
C GLY A 297 -2.99 15.46 16.18
N ALA A 298 -2.81 15.74 14.89
CA ALA A 298 -3.91 16.12 14.00
C ALA A 298 -4.82 14.92 13.64
N LEU A 299 -6.12 15.16 13.48
CA LEU A 299 -7.04 14.13 13.01
C LEU A 299 -6.84 13.89 11.50
N CYS A 300 -6.12 12.82 11.18
CA CYS A 300 -5.82 12.43 9.81
C CYS A 300 -6.90 11.54 9.17
N VAL A 301 -7.37 11.90 7.97
CA VAL A 301 -8.38 11.20 7.17
C VAL A 301 -7.80 10.82 5.80
N GLY A 302 -7.95 9.57 5.35
CA GLY A 302 -7.48 9.12 4.03
C GLY A 302 -8.59 9.03 2.98
N ILE A 303 -8.43 9.68 1.83
CA ILE A 303 -9.22 9.43 0.61
C ILE A 303 -8.31 8.69 -0.39
N THR A 304 -8.51 7.38 -0.50
CA THR A 304 -7.57 6.49 -1.20
C THR A 304 -8.27 5.52 -2.15
N ASN A 305 -7.59 5.07 -3.20
CA ASN A 305 -8.12 4.03 -4.10
C ASN A 305 -7.47 2.66 -3.87
N THR A 306 -6.40 2.57 -3.09
CA THR A 306 -5.75 1.29 -2.80
C THR A 306 -6.11 0.84 -1.38
N VAL A 307 -6.87 -0.26 -1.28
CA VAL A 307 -7.23 -0.86 0.01
C VAL A 307 -5.96 -1.34 0.72
N GLY A 308 -5.85 -1.05 2.01
CA GLY A 308 -4.71 -1.48 2.81
C GLY A 308 -3.39 -0.80 2.47
N SER A 309 -3.37 0.27 1.67
CA SER A 309 -2.18 1.12 1.41
C SER A 309 -1.66 1.82 2.67
N ALA A 310 -0.43 2.34 2.62
CA ALA A 310 0.19 3.03 3.75
C ALA A 310 -0.67 4.19 4.30
N ILE A 311 -1.19 5.08 3.43
CA ILE A 311 -2.09 6.17 3.89
C ILE A 311 -3.40 5.60 4.48
N ALA A 312 -3.98 4.56 3.87
CA ALA A 312 -5.22 3.97 4.36
C ALA A 312 -5.07 3.30 5.74
N ARG A 313 -3.92 2.70 6.03
CA ARG A 313 -3.64 2.06 7.34
C ARG A 313 -3.26 3.05 8.43
N ASN A 314 -2.52 4.10 8.07
CA ASN A 314 -1.94 5.03 9.07
C ASN A 314 -2.87 6.20 9.41
N THR A 315 -3.90 6.48 8.60
CA THR A 315 -4.92 7.47 8.92
C THR A 315 -5.93 6.94 9.95
N HIS A 316 -6.54 7.81 10.75
CA HIS A 316 -7.51 7.40 11.78
C HIS A 316 -8.81 6.87 11.18
N CYS A 317 -9.19 7.41 10.02
CA CYS A 317 -10.42 7.06 9.31
C CYS A 317 -10.28 7.43 7.83
N GLY A 318 -11.20 6.98 6.97
CA GLY A 318 -11.04 7.24 5.54
C GLY A 318 -12.22 6.86 4.66
N VAL A 319 -12.11 7.20 3.39
CA VAL A 319 -13.06 6.85 2.34
C VAL A 319 -12.30 6.23 1.18
N HIS A 320 -12.56 4.94 0.93
CA HIS A 320 -12.09 4.28 -0.27
C HIS A 320 -12.84 4.82 -1.50
N MET A 321 -12.16 5.26 -2.55
CA MET A 321 -12.84 5.88 -3.71
C MET A 321 -13.64 4.87 -4.55
N ASN A 322 -13.20 3.61 -4.62
CA ASN A 322 -13.84 2.54 -5.39
C ASN A 322 -13.92 2.84 -6.90
N VAL A 323 -12.80 3.26 -7.50
CA VAL A 323 -12.70 3.57 -8.95
C VAL A 323 -12.08 2.46 -9.78
N GLY A 324 -11.88 1.28 -9.17
CA GLY A 324 -11.13 0.18 -9.78
C GLY A 324 -9.67 0.55 -10.06
N SER A 325 -8.96 -0.32 -10.77
CA SER A 325 -7.56 -0.08 -11.17
C SER A 325 -7.43 1.08 -12.17
N GLU A 326 -6.49 2.00 -11.94
CA GLU A 326 -6.08 3.05 -12.88
C GLU A 326 -4.64 2.72 -13.32
N ILE A 327 -4.48 2.33 -14.59
CA ILE A 327 -3.23 1.88 -15.22
C ILE A 327 -2.61 3.01 -16.04
N GLY A 328 -3.43 3.92 -16.58
CA GLY A 328 -2.95 5.12 -17.24
C GLY A 328 -2.07 5.95 -16.31
N VAL A 329 -0.92 6.41 -16.82
CA VAL A 329 0.03 7.24 -16.05
C VAL A 329 -0.62 8.57 -15.63
N THR A 330 -1.41 9.17 -16.53
CA THR A 330 -2.17 10.40 -16.25
C THR A 330 -3.49 10.05 -15.61
N SER A 331 -3.71 10.53 -14.38
CA SER A 331 -4.95 10.26 -13.65
C SER A 331 -6.17 10.91 -14.33
N THR A 332 -7.26 10.14 -14.44
CA THR A 332 -8.49 10.58 -15.14
C THR A 332 -9.72 10.28 -14.28
N LYS A 333 -10.09 9.02 -14.13
CA LYS A 333 -11.25 8.60 -13.33
C LYS A 333 -11.02 8.75 -11.83
N ALA A 334 -9.79 8.61 -11.35
CA ALA A 334 -9.51 8.88 -9.94
C ALA A 334 -9.70 10.37 -9.63
N TYR A 335 -9.26 11.29 -10.50
CA TYR A 335 -9.47 12.72 -10.32
C TYR A 335 -10.94 13.11 -10.16
N THR A 336 -11.82 12.68 -11.07
CA THR A 336 -13.24 13.05 -11.00
C THR A 336 -13.94 12.41 -9.79
N SER A 337 -13.59 11.19 -9.43
CA SER A 337 -14.09 10.55 -8.20
C SER A 337 -13.56 11.17 -6.92
N GLN A 338 -12.32 11.69 -6.89
CA GLN A 338 -11.81 12.44 -5.75
C GLN A 338 -12.71 13.64 -5.44
N ILE A 339 -13.10 14.39 -6.48
CA ILE A 339 -14.02 15.54 -6.35
C ILE A 339 -15.38 15.08 -5.80
N VAL A 340 -15.94 13.99 -6.34
CA VAL A 340 -17.23 13.45 -5.85
C VAL A 340 -17.14 13.00 -4.40
N VAL A 341 -16.07 12.32 -3.99
CA VAL A 341 -15.86 11.93 -2.59
C VAL A 341 -15.74 13.16 -1.69
N MET A 342 -14.96 14.16 -2.08
CA MET A 342 -14.85 15.40 -1.30
C MET A 342 -16.18 16.16 -1.19
N ALA A 343 -17.00 16.15 -2.23
CA ALA A 343 -18.36 16.70 -2.18
C ALA A 343 -19.25 15.92 -1.20
N MET A 344 -19.17 14.58 -1.18
CA MET A 344 -19.88 13.75 -0.20
C MET A 344 -19.37 13.99 1.23
N VAL A 345 -18.06 14.15 1.41
CA VAL A 345 -17.46 14.51 2.71
C VAL A 345 -17.99 15.86 3.18
N ALA A 346 -18.02 16.87 2.32
CA ALA A 346 -18.58 18.18 2.65
C ALA A 346 -20.06 18.10 3.05
N LEU A 347 -20.86 17.31 2.33
CA LEU A 347 -22.27 17.06 2.67
C LEU A 347 -22.44 16.34 4.01
N ALA A 348 -21.56 15.38 4.32
CA ALA A 348 -21.58 14.65 5.59
C ALA A 348 -21.21 15.56 6.76
N ILE A 349 -20.20 16.41 6.61
CA ILE A 349 -19.74 17.35 7.64
C ILE A 349 -20.81 18.41 7.86
N GLY A 350 -21.28 19.06 6.80
CA GLY A 350 -22.24 20.17 6.88
C GLY A 350 -23.69 19.78 7.12
N ALA A 351 -24.01 18.51 7.42
CA ALA A 351 -25.40 18.00 7.47
C ALA A 351 -26.31 18.70 8.49
N ASP A 352 -25.75 19.29 9.54
CA ASP A 352 -26.53 19.92 10.62
C ASP A 352 -26.57 21.46 10.52
N THR A 353 -25.86 22.04 9.54
CA THR A 353 -25.72 23.50 9.38
C THR A 353 -26.86 24.08 8.54
N ILE A 354 -27.72 24.92 9.13
CA ILE A 354 -28.88 25.50 8.44
C ILE A 354 -28.45 26.49 7.34
N SER A 355 -27.45 27.34 7.61
CA SER A 355 -26.99 28.39 6.68
C SER A 355 -26.50 27.83 5.34
N SER A 356 -25.89 26.63 5.33
CA SER A 356 -25.39 25.99 4.11
C SER A 356 -26.46 25.20 3.35
N LYS A 357 -27.73 25.20 3.80
CA LYS A 357 -28.82 24.41 3.18
C LYS A 357 -28.97 24.63 1.67
N PRO A 358 -29.02 25.86 1.13
CA PRO A 358 -29.15 26.07 -0.32
C PRO A 358 -27.98 25.46 -1.11
N ARG A 359 -26.75 25.65 -0.62
CA ARG A 359 -25.54 25.11 -1.22
C ARG A 359 -25.53 23.58 -1.19
N ARG A 360 -25.94 22.98 -0.07
CA ARG A 360 -26.05 21.51 0.07
C ARG A 360 -27.07 20.94 -0.92
N GLU A 361 -28.25 21.54 -1.06
CA GLU A 361 -29.24 21.08 -2.04
C GLU A 361 -28.73 21.19 -3.49
N ALA A 362 -27.96 22.23 -3.82
CA ALA A 362 -27.32 22.35 -5.14
C ALA A 362 -26.30 21.23 -5.39
N ILE A 363 -25.45 20.92 -4.41
CA ILE A 363 -24.47 19.81 -4.51
C ILE A 363 -25.19 18.47 -4.62
N LYS A 364 -26.25 18.23 -3.83
CA LYS A 364 -27.07 17.01 -3.93
C LYS A 364 -27.66 16.84 -5.33
N LYS A 365 -28.19 17.92 -5.92
CA LYS A 365 -28.73 17.89 -7.29
C LYS A 365 -27.64 17.55 -8.30
N ALA A 366 -26.45 18.15 -8.17
CA ALA A 366 -25.31 17.84 -9.04
C ALA A 366 -24.89 16.36 -8.94
N LEU A 367 -24.75 15.83 -7.72
CA LEU A 367 -24.41 14.41 -7.51
C LEU A 367 -25.48 13.45 -8.05
N TYR A 368 -26.76 13.81 -7.93
CA TYR A 368 -27.84 13.03 -8.52
C TYR A 368 -27.75 12.98 -10.04
N ILE A 369 -27.44 14.11 -10.70
CA ILE A 369 -27.21 14.15 -12.16
C ILE A 369 -26.02 13.27 -12.54
N CYS A 370 -24.98 13.16 -11.70
CA CYS A 370 -23.85 12.27 -11.98
C CYS A 370 -24.17 10.76 -11.83
N GLN A 371 -25.29 10.38 -11.19
CA GLN A 371 -25.70 8.98 -11.04
C GLN A 371 -26.57 8.48 -12.20
N VAL A 372 -27.29 9.39 -12.86
CA VAL A 372 -28.23 9.13 -13.96
C VAL A 372 -27.51 9.36 -15.28
#